data_AF-A0A917H6D6-F1
#
_entry.id   AF-A0A917H6D6-F1
#
_cell.length_a   1.000
_cell.length_b   1.000
_cell.length_c   1.000
_cell.angle_alpha   90.00
_cell.angle_beta   90.00
_cell.angle_gamma   90.00
#
_symmetry.space_group_name_H-M   'P 1'
#
loop_
_entity.id
_entity.type
_entity.pdbx_description
1 polymer ?
#
loop_
_entity_poly.entity_id
_entity_poly.type
_entity_poly.pdbx_seq_one_letter_code
_entity_poly.pdbx_strand_id
1 'polypeptide(L)'
;MDRIDDQDEALPEGVRELMAEADHAPRLTVVFAEYFEQVVLEQSYTDEDEPDGEDLPGTDEDDGNEDKDVPSALREACRSRARILTGALWRGCAMLIEDLFEDLGAADVGEEHDFDSAIFELPPRFSPHYDVGFIRRFLTVAVDLGHQLRSGGQVPQETDSVDMAFGHDGKVSCVAQELALHLVLNRVEVLNDLYELNLEDGWREAVYEILFYDDDYVMLFDRSMDGFEDDAALVSLTGMTDMRLEHWFTPFNPMATVNPYAAGEPVTPEDEGDSDIVEELLYEETSWATDETTKALWLIRPDDVETLRVIHPENFHATVHEVSQDHPFLTLGDVLHAALRKLGVHSKAPPAEPPHTPVEPGWLLFEIELTDPARSRQL
;
A
#
# COMPACT_ATOMS: atom_id res chain seq x y z
N MET A 1 -5.35 -4.88 44.71
CA MET A 1 -5.80 -4.65 43.33
C MET A 1 -6.08 -3.16 43.21
N ASP A 2 -5.03 -2.35 43.40
CA ASP A 2 -5.05 -0.87 43.44
C ASP A 2 -3.58 -0.39 43.38
N ARG A 3 -2.92 -0.50 42.23
CA ARG A 3 -1.54 0.02 42.06
C ARG A 3 -1.13 0.31 40.62
N ILE A 4 -2.10 0.64 39.76
CA ILE A 4 -1.84 1.00 38.35
C ILE A 4 -1.95 2.52 38.12
N ASP A 5 -2.62 3.30 38.98
CA ASP A 5 -2.84 4.74 38.72
C ASP A 5 -1.73 5.72 39.15
N ASP A 6 -0.70 5.29 39.89
CA ASP A 6 0.33 6.22 40.40
C ASP A 6 1.44 6.57 39.40
N GLN A 7 1.50 5.93 38.22
CA GLN A 7 2.52 6.23 37.20
C GLN A 7 2.07 7.25 36.14
N ASP A 8 0.76 7.34 35.86
CA ASP A 8 0.22 8.32 34.92
C ASP A 8 0.27 9.76 35.46
N GLU A 9 0.29 9.94 36.78
CA GLU A 9 0.34 11.26 37.42
C GLU A 9 1.70 11.98 37.25
N ALA A 10 2.73 11.27 36.75
CA ALA A 10 4.06 11.82 36.52
C ALA A 10 4.37 12.21 35.07
N LEU A 11 3.47 11.92 34.11
CA LEU A 11 3.70 12.23 32.70
C LEU A 11 3.46 13.73 32.41
N PRO A 12 4.32 14.36 31.57
CA PRO A 12 4.07 15.71 31.08
C PRO A 12 2.67 15.85 30.46
N GLU A 13 2.04 17.01 30.61
CA GLU A 13 0.67 17.25 30.13
C GLU A 13 0.50 16.95 28.64
N GLY A 14 1.43 17.39 27.78
CA GLY A 14 1.39 17.10 26.35
C GLY A 14 1.45 15.61 26.01
N VAL A 15 2.24 14.81 26.76
CA VAL A 15 2.28 13.35 26.58
C VAL A 15 0.93 12.72 26.91
N ARG A 16 0.29 13.15 28.01
CA ARG A 16 -1.04 12.65 28.41
C ARG A 16 -2.11 13.01 27.39
N GLU A 17 -2.05 14.22 26.83
CA GLU A 17 -2.96 14.65 25.76
C GLU A 17 -2.81 13.75 24.51
N LEU A 18 -1.58 13.51 24.04
CA LEU A 18 -1.36 12.62 22.89
C LEU A 18 -1.79 11.18 23.16
N MET A 19 -1.51 10.64 24.35
CA MET A 19 -1.97 9.29 24.72
C MET A 19 -3.50 9.18 24.74
N ALA A 20 -4.22 10.27 25.02
CA ALA A 20 -5.67 10.34 24.90
C ALA A 20 -6.11 10.48 23.43
N GLU A 21 -5.38 11.24 22.61
CA GLU A 21 -5.64 11.35 21.17
C GLU A 21 -5.49 9.99 20.45
N ALA A 22 -4.63 9.09 20.94
CA ALA A 22 -4.48 7.73 20.42
C ALA A 22 -5.79 6.91 20.44
N ASP A 23 -6.74 7.25 21.32
CA ASP A 23 -8.06 6.61 21.37
C ASP A 23 -8.90 6.88 20.09
N HIS A 24 -8.50 7.84 19.25
CA HIS A 24 -9.08 8.05 17.93
C HIS A 24 -8.60 7.05 16.88
N ALA A 25 -7.47 6.37 17.08
CA ALA A 25 -6.90 5.38 16.17
C ALA A 25 -6.44 4.11 16.92
N PRO A 26 -7.35 3.42 17.65
CA PRO A 26 -6.98 2.33 18.55
C PRO A 26 -6.40 1.12 17.82
N ARG A 27 -6.80 0.90 16.55
CA ARG A 27 -6.24 -0.17 15.71
C ARG A 27 -4.78 0.09 15.38
N LEU A 28 -4.46 1.31 14.99
CA LEU A 28 -3.09 1.71 14.69
C LEU A 28 -2.18 1.58 15.92
N THR A 29 -2.70 1.88 17.11
CA THR A 29 -1.99 1.62 18.38
C THR A 29 -1.64 0.14 18.56
N VAL A 30 -2.55 -0.77 18.22
CA VAL A 30 -2.28 -2.21 18.32
C VAL A 30 -1.19 -2.62 17.33
N VAL A 31 -1.29 -2.17 16.07
CA VAL A 31 -0.30 -2.49 15.02
C VAL A 31 1.11 -2.02 15.42
N PHE A 32 1.26 -0.78 15.88
CA PHE A 32 2.56 -0.30 16.36
C PHE A 32 3.05 -1.05 17.59
N ALA A 33 2.16 -1.41 18.51
CA ALA A 33 2.57 -2.16 19.70
C ALA A 33 3.12 -3.55 19.33
N GLU A 34 2.46 -4.25 18.40
CA GLU A 34 2.90 -5.55 17.90
C GLU A 34 4.23 -5.43 17.14
N TYR A 35 4.38 -4.42 16.28
CA TYR A 35 5.64 -4.15 15.59
C TYR A 35 6.79 -3.90 16.56
N PHE A 36 6.60 -3.07 17.58
CA PHE A 36 7.63 -2.82 18.59
C PHE A 36 7.96 -4.07 19.41
N GLU A 37 6.96 -4.90 19.74
CA GLU A 37 7.22 -6.18 20.40
C GLU A 37 8.08 -7.11 19.53
N GLN A 38 7.82 -7.17 18.22
CA GLN A 38 8.60 -7.96 17.27
C GLN A 38 10.04 -7.45 17.15
N VAL A 39 10.25 -6.14 16.96
CA VAL A 39 11.59 -5.55 16.82
C VAL A 39 12.44 -5.82 18.06
N VAL A 40 11.87 -5.71 19.26
CA VAL A 40 12.60 -6.01 20.51
C VAL A 40 12.95 -7.49 20.62
N LEU A 41 12.05 -8.38 20.20
CA LEU A 41 12.34 -9.81 20.14
C LEU A 41 13.51 -10.10 19.20
N GLU A 42 13.48 -9.56 17.98
CA GLU A 42 14.54 -9.76 16.98
C GLU A 42 15.91 -9.26 17.48
N GLN A 43 15.95 -8.11 18.15
CA GLN A 43 17.18 -7.58 18.77
C GLN A 43 17.68 -8.45 19.92
N SER A 44 16.80 -9.14 20.65
CA SER A 44 17.23 -10.02 21.74
C SER A 44 17.92 -11.30 21.25
N TYR A 45 17.62 -11.76 20.03
CA TYR A 45 18.22 -12.95 19.45
C TYR A 45 19.62 -12.71 18.87
N THR A 46 19.94 -11.48 18.46
CA THR A 46 21.24 -11.16 17.86
C THR A 46 22.37 -11.03 18.88
N ASP A 47 22.05 -10.82 20.16
CA ASP A 47 23.02 -10.65 21.24
C ASP A 47 23.43 -11.96 21.96
N GLU A 48 22.66 -13.05 21.83
CA GLU A 48 22.86 -14.26 22.65
C GLU A 48 23.68 -15.41 22.00
N ASP A 49 23.94 -15.42 20.69
CA ASP A 49 24.57 -16.58 20.03
C ASP A 49 25.57 -16.22 18.89
N GLU A 50 26.76 -15.75 19.24
CA GLU A 50 27.96 -16.29 18.57
C GLU A 50 28.52 -17.39 19.48
N PRO A 51 28.17 -18.68 19.23
CA PRO A 51 28.80 -19.75 19.98
C PRO A 51 30.29 -19.73 19.68
N ASP A 52 31.09 -19.35 20.68
CA ASP A 52 32.54 -19.53 20.68
C ASP A 52 32.81 -20.99 20.28
N GLY A 53 33.28 -21.17 19.05
CA GLY A 53 33.42 -22.48 18.43
C GLY A 53 34.39 -23.36 19.20
N GLU A 54 33.87 -24.20 20.10
CA GLU A 54 34.51 -25.42 20.56
C GLU A 54 33.52 -26.59 20.48
N ASP A 55 33.74 -27.42 19.46
CA ASP A 55 33.06 -28.68 19.17
C ASP A 55 32.77 -29.54 20.41
N LEU A 56 31.48 -29.79 20.70
CA LEU A 56 31.08 -30.89 21.56
C LEU A 56 30.12 -31.85 20.83
N PRO A 57 30.54 -33.10 20.56
CA PRO A 57 29.71 -34.07 19.90
C PRO A 57 28.80 -34.79 20.90
N GLY A 58 27.49 -34.67 20.69
CA GLY A 58 26.49 -35.64 21.13
C GLY A 58 25.75 -35.27 22.41
N THR A 59 24.72 -34.44 22.29
CA THR A 59 23.60 -34.41 23.23
C THR A 59 22.30 -34.30 22.47
N ASP A 60 21.39 -35.20 22.82
CA ASP A 60 20.13 -35.49 22.17
C ASP A 60 19.18 -34.29 22.16
N GLU A 61 18.50 -34.15 21.02
CA GLU A 61 17.44 -33.20 20.68
C GLU A 61 16.24 -33.36 21.65
N ASP A 62 16.17 -32.52 22.69
CA ASP A 62 14.92 -32.23 23.40
C ASP A 62 14.54 -30.78 23.06
N ASP A 63 13.96 -30.64 21.87
CA ASP A 63 13.47 -29.39 21.29
C ASP A 63 12.17 -28.99 22.00
N GLY A 64 12.31 -28.62 23.27
CA GLY A 64 11.29 -27.96 24.04
C GLY A 64 11.12 -26.55 23.50
N ASN A 65 10.18 -26.39 22.58
CA ASN A 65 9.65 -25.11 22.12
C ASN A 65 9.00 -24.38 23.32
N GLU A 66 9.81 -23.88 24.24
CA GLU A 66 9.41 -22.87 25.20
C GLU A 66 9.14 -21.61 24.39
N ASP A 67 7.86 -21.41 24.04
CA ASP A 67 7.34 -20.09 23.66
C ASP A 67 7.85 -19.10 24.72
N LYS A 68 8.93 -18.37 24.41
CA LYS A 68 9.50 -17.35 25.28
C LYS A 68 8.49 -16.22 25.35
N ASP A 69 7.56 -16.35 26.28
CA ASP A 69 6.54 -15.37 26.56
C ASP A 69 7.19 -13.99 26.77
N VAL A 70 6.86 -13.02 25.91
CA VAL A 70 7.35 -11.64 26.04
C VAL A 70 7.03 -11.14 27.45
N PRO A 71 8.03 -10.67 28.22
CA PRO A 71 7.79 -10.19 29.57
C PRO A 71 6.68 -9.13 29.62
N SER A 72 5.74 -9.24 30.57
CA SER A 72 4.56 -8.35 30.62
C SER A 72 4.92 -6.86 30.68
N ALA A 73 6.03 -6.52 31.35
CA ALA A 73 6.55 -5.16 31.43
C ALA A 73 7.02 -4.63 30.07
N LEU A 74 7.58 -5.48 29.22
CA LEU A 74 8.00 -5.11 27.87
C LEU A 74 6.77 -4.85 26.99
N ARG A 75 5.76 -5.73 27.05
CA ARG A 75 4.48 -5.51 26.33
C ARG A 75 3.81 -4.20 26.74
N GLU A 76 3.85 -3.86 28.02
CA GLU A 76 3.31 -2.58 28.52
C GLU A 76 4.10 -1.37 28.01
N ALA A 77 5.44 -1.45 27.99
CA ALA A 77 6.28 -0.41 27.40
C ALA A 77 6.02 -0.22 25.90
N CYS A 78 5.90 -1.30 25.12
CA CYS A 78 5.60 -1.26 23.69
C CYS A 78 4.23 -0.61 23.43
N ARG A 79 3.21 -0.99 24.19
CA ARG A 79 1.87 -0.35 24.12
C ARG A 79 1.92 1.13 24.47
N SER A 80 2.68 1.51 25.50
CA SER A 80 2.81 2.93 25.86
C SER A 80 3.45 3.74 24.74
N ARG A 81 4.52 3.23 24.12
CA ARG A 81 5.20 3.87 22.98
C ARG A 81 4.28 3.98 21.76
N ALA A 82 3.59 2.89 21.44
CA ALA A 82 2.62 2.85 20.36
C ALA A 82 1.49 3.87 20.54
N ARG A 83 0.99 4.05 21.77
CA ARG A 83 0.00 5.09 22.09
C ARG A 83 0.55 6.50 21.84
N ILE A 84 1.75 6.79 22.32
CA ILE A 84 2.36 8.12 22.13
C ILE A 84 2.53 8.40 20.63
N LEU A 85 3.11 7.47 19.87
CA LEU A 85 3.30 7.61 18.42
C LEU A 85 1.96 7.75 17.68
N THR A 86 0.97 6.92 18.01
CA THR A 86 -0.36 7.00 17.38
C THR A 86 -1.04 8.33 17.66
N GLY A 87 -0.97 8.82 18.90
CA GLY A 87 -1.47 10.13 19.29
C GLY A 87 -0.76 11.25 18.53
N ALA A 88 0.57 11.19 18.43
CA ALA A 88 1.35 12.16 17.69
C ALA A 88 1.00 12.18 16.19
N LEU A 89 0.84 11.01 15.55
CA LEU A 89 0.41 10.91 14.15
C LEU A 89 -0.99 11.52 13.95
N TRP A 90 -1.92 11.20 14.85
CA TRP A 90 -3.27 11.77 14.82
C TRP A 90 -3.24 13.30 14.94
N ARG A 91 -2.46 13.82 15.90
CA ARG A 91 -2.24 15.26 16.09
C ARG A 91 -1.60 15.90 14.86
N GLY A 92 -0.58 15.27 14.30
CA GLY A 92 0.13 15.73 13.12
C GLY A 92 -0.78 15.82 11.90
N CYS A 93 -1.70 14.87 11.71
CA CYS A 93 -2.75 14.96 10.69
C CYS A 93 -3.66 16.17 10.90
N ALA A 94 -4.12 16.43 12.13
CA ALA A 94 -4.95 17.59 12.42
C ALA A 94 -4.21 18.90 12.12
N MET A 95 -2.93 19.00 12.51
CA MET A 95 -2.07 20.15 12.20
C MET A 95 -1.90 20.35 10.69
N LEU A 96 -1.59 19.29 9.93
CA LEU A 96 -1.48 19.38 8.48
C LEU A 96 -2.78 19.86 7.82
N ILE A 97 -3.94 19.38 8.29
CA ILE A 97 -5.23 19.82 7.76
C ILE A 97 -5.46 21.31 8.05
N GLU A 98 -5.08 21.79 9.23
CA GLU A 98 -5.14 23.22 9.60
C GLU A 98 -4.21 24.05 8.69
N ASP A 99 -2.95 23.64 8.54
CA ASP A 99 -1.97 24.29 7.66
C ASP A 99 -2.49 24.40 6.21
N LEU A 100 -3.08 23.31 5.68
CA LEU A 100 -3.63 23.28 4.32
C LEU A 100 -4.88 24.15 4.15
N PHE A 101 -5.67 24.39 5.21
CA PHE A 101 -6.75 25.36 5.16
C PHE A 101 -6.22 26.80 5.10
N GLU A 102 -5.13 27.09 5.81
CA GLU A 102 -4.45 28.39 5.74
C GLU A 102 -3.87 28.62 4.34
N ASP A 103 -3.19 27.61 3.78
CA ASP A 103 -2.65 27.62 2.42
C ASP A 103 -3.74 27.86 1.37
N LEU A 104 -4.87 27.15 1.50
CA LEU A 104 -6.02 27.34 0.60
C LEU A 104 -6.59 28.75 0.70
N GLY A 105 -6.68 29.29 1.91
CA GLY A 105 -7.14 30.66 2.17
C GLY A 105 -6.27 31.70 1.48
N ALA A 106 -4.95 31.57 1.60
CA ALA A 106 -3.97 32.44 0.94
C ALA A 106 -4.06 32.35 -0.60
N ALA A 107 -4.15 31.13 -1.13
CA ALA A 107 -4.27 30.90 -2.57
C ALA A 107 -5.56 31.48 -3.17
N ASP A 108 -6.70 31.37 -2.47
CA ASP A 108 -8.00 31.89 -2.93
C ASP A 108 -8.03 33.43 -3.04
N VAL A 109 -7.22 34.15 -2.26
CA VAL A 109 -7.09 35.62 -2.35
C VAL A 109 -5.92 36.08 -3.24
N GLY A 110 -5.16 35.14 -3.80
CA GLY A 110 -3.98 35.41 -4.63
C GLY A 110 -2.78 35.96 -3.85
N GLU A 111 -2.68 35.62 -2.57
CA GLU A 111 -1.48 35.90 -1.77
C GLU A 111 -0.39 34.87 -2.11
N GLU A 112 0.87 35.32 -2.09
CA GLU A 112 2.00 34.40 -2.21
C GLU A 112 2.09 33.59 -0.91
N HIS A 113 2.31 32.28 -1.04
CA HIS A 113 2.50 31.40 0.11
C HIS A 113 3.78 31.80 0.89
N ASP A 114 3.74 31.71 2.22
CA ASP A 114 4.91 31.93 3.08
C ASP A 114 5.83 30.70 3.08
N PHE A 115 7.10 30.85 3.44
CA PHE A 115 8.05 29.74 3.56
C PHE A 115 7.65 28.68 4.59
N ASP A 116 6.76 29.03 5.51
CA ASP A 116 6.23 28.14 6.55
C ASP A 116 4.95 27.39 6.09
N SER A 117 4.50 27.60 4.85
CA SER A 117 3.33 26.94 4.29
C SER A 117 3.59 25.46 4.00
N ALA A 118 2.60 24.59 4.30
CA ALA A 118 2.74 23.15 4.15
C ALA A 118 3.04 22.74 2.70
N ILE A 119 2.53 23.49 1.72
CA ILE A 119 2.83 23.20 0.31
C ILE A 119 4.27 23.49 -0.12
N PHE A 120 5.05 24.29 0.62
CA PHE A 120 6.49 24.45 0.33
C PHE A 120 7.32 23.25 0.74
N GLU A 121 6.79 22.41 1.63
CA GLU A 121 7.42 21.17 2.04
C GLU A 121 7.14 20.01 1.07
N LEU A 122 6.35 20.25 0.01
CA LEU A 122 6.16 19.29 -1.08
C LEU A 122 7.34 19.33 -2.08
N PRO A 123 7.48 18.30 -2.94
CA PRO A 123 8.53 18.21 -3.96
C PRO A 123 8.72 19.52 -4.78
N PRO A 124 9.83 20.25 -4.58
CA PRO A 124 9.95 21.64 -5.08
C PRO A 124 9.85 21.78 -6.59
N ARG A 125 10.16 20.72 -7.35
CA ARG A 125 10.06 20.71 -8.80
C ARG A 125 8.65 20.99 -9.31
N PHE A 126 7.63 20.53 -8.58
CA PHE A 126 6.23 20.66 -8.98
C PHE A 126 5.55 21.90 -8.38
N SER A 127 6.30 22.78 -7.70
CA SER A 127 5.75 24.00 -7.10
C SER A 127 4.91 24.88 -8.05
N PRO A 128 5.22 24.99 -9.36
CA PRO A 128 4.37 25.76 -10.28
C PRO A 128 2.96 25.18 -10.47
N HIS A 129 2.73 23.92 -10.07
CA HIS A 129 1.47 23.21 -10.21
C HIS A 129 0.65 23.15 -8.91
N TYR A 130 1.16 23.69 -7.81
CA TYR A 130 0.44 23.74 -6.53
C TYR A 130 -0.55 24.91 -6.51
N ASP A 131 -1.49 24.88 -7.45
CA ASP A 131 -2.57 25.86 -7.54
C ASP A 131 -3.71 25.58 -6.54
N VAL A 132 -4.70 26.47 -6.51
CA VAL A 132 -5.89 26.31 -5.66
C VAL A 132 -6.58 24.95 -5.87
N GLY A 133 -6.60 24.43 -7.10
CA GLY A 133 -7.20 23.13 -7.42
C GLY A 133 -6.40 21.98 -6.81
N PHE A 134 -5.08 22.01 -6.95
CA PHE A 134 -4.18 21.06 -6.31
C PHE A 134 -4.34 21.08 -4.79
N ILE A 135 -4.32 22.26 -4.14
CA ILE A 135 -4.44 22.38 -2.68
C ILE A 135 -5.76 21.78 -2.19
N ARG A 136 -6.88 22.04 -2.90
CA ARG A 136 -8.18 21.44 -2.54
C ARG A 136 -8.17 19.90 -2.62
N ARG A 137 -7.56 19.34 -3.67
CA ARG A 137 -7.41 17.89 -3.83
C ARG A 137 -6.50 17.31 -2.74
N PHE A 138 -5.37 17.96 -2.50
CA PHE A 138 -4.39 17.53 -1.50
C PHE A 138 -4.93 17.61 -0.06
N LEU A 139 -5.68 18.67 0.28
CA LEU A 139 -6.43 18.77 1.54
C LEU A 139 -7.42 17.63 1.71
N THR A 140 -8.13 17.26 0.65
CA THR A 140 -9.07 16.13 0.69
C THR A 140 -8.32 14.83 0.99
N VAL A 141 -7.19 14.61 0.34
CA VAL A 141 -6.33 13.45 0.58
C VAL A 141 -5.80 13.41 2.01
N ALA A 142 -5.39 14.54 2.59
CA ALA A 142 -4.97 14.62 3.99
C ALA A 142 -6.10 14.28 4.97
N VAL A 143 -7.34 14.69 4.66
CA VAL A 143 -8.53 14.31 5.45
C VAL A 143 -8.80 12.80 5.33
N ASP A 144 -8.68 12.22 4.14
CA ASP A 144 -8.84 10.78 3.93
C ASP A 144 -7.76 9.99 4.68
N LEU A 145 -6.52 10.46 4.69
CA LEU A 145 -5.42 9.87 5.45
C LEU A 145 -5.78 9.81 6.95
N GLY A 146 -6.29 10.90 7.51
CA GLY A 146 -6.79 10.90 8.90
C GLY A 146 -7.89 9.85 9.13
N HIS A 147 -8.84 9.72 8.20
CA HIS A 147 -9.86 8.66 8.28
C HIS A 147 -9.23 7.26 8.25
N GLN A 148 -8.24 7.04 7.38
CA GLN A 148 -7.54 5.76 7.23
C GLN A 148 -6.77 5.37 8.50
N LEU A 149 -6.04 6.31 9.11
CA LEU A 149 -5.35 6.08 10.38
C LEU A 149 -6.33 5.67 11.49
N ARG A 150 -7.48 6.34 11.56
CA ARG A 150 -8.55 6.01 12.51
C ARG A 150 -9.14 4.61 12.29
N SER A 151 -9.40 4.24 11.03
CA SER A 151 -9.94 2.92 10.71
C SER A 151 -8.90 1.80 10.84
N GLY A 152 -7.60 2.15 10.95
CA GLY A 152 -6.50 1.20 10.92
C GLY A 152 -6.36 0.52 9.56
N GLY A 153 -6.65 1.24 8.47
CA GLY A 153 -6.74 0.68 7.11
C GLY A 153 -7.99 -0.18 6.87
N GLN A 154 -8.15 -0.67 5.64
CA GLN A 154 -9.23 -1.59 5.25
C GLN A 154 -8.96 -3.04 5.68
N VAL A 155 -8.35 -3.27 6.85
CA VAL A 155 -8.08 -4.65 7.31
C VAL A 155 -9.41 -5.39 7.51
N PRO A 156 -9.69 -6.48 6.76
CA PRO A 156 -10.91 -7.25 6.92
C PRO A 156 -10.98 -7.85 8.33
N GLN A 157 -12.14 -7.68 8.97
CA GLN A 157 -12.40 -8.09 10.36
C GLN A 157 -12.30 -9.61 10.62
N GLU A 158 -12.14 -10.43 9.58
CA GLU A 158 -12.28 -11.89 9.65
C GLU A 158 -10.97 -12.66 9.42
N THR A 159 -9.83 -11.98 9.32
CA THR A 159 -8.54 -12.65 9.07
C THR A 159 -7.80 -12.91 10.39
N ASP A 160 -7.87 -14.15 10.88
CA ASP A 160 -7.17 -14.64 12.08
C ASP A 160 -5.63 -14.71 11.92
N SER A 161 -5.07 -14.23 10.80
CA SER A 161 -3.62 -14.23 10.53
C SER A 161 -3.07 -12.80 10.51
N VAL A 162 -2.13 -12.54 11.42
CA VAL A 162 -1.38 -11.28 11.55
C VAL A 162 -0.65 -10.92 10.25
N ASP A 163 -0.20 -11.91 9.47
CA ASP A 163 0.43 -11.70 8.15
C ASP A 163 -0.47 -10.97 7.13
N MET A 164 -1.80 -10.99 7.31
CA MET A 164 -2.76 -10.26 6.48
C MET A 164 -3.21 -8.94 7.11
N ALA A 165 -2.95 -8.71 8.40
CA ALA A 165 -3.19 -7.42 9.04
C ALA A 165 -2.18 -6.35 8.57
N PHE A 166 -1.02 -6.80 8.09
CA PHE A 166 -0.02 -6.01 7.36
C PHE A 166 -0.25 -5.98 5.83
N GLY A 167 -1.38 -6.50 5.35
CA GLY A 167 -1.70 -6.49 3.92
C GLY A 167 -1.82 -5.06 3.35
N HIS A 168 -1.72 -4.96 2.03
CA HIS A 168 -1.82 -3.72 1.21
C HIS A 168 -2.92 -2.75 1.71
N ASP A 169 -4.02 -3.29 2.23
CA ASP A 169 -5.20 -2.58 2.75
C ASP A 169 -4.91 -1.60 3.92
N GLY A 170 -3.79 -1.75 4.63
CA GLY A 170 -3.34 -0.87 5.70
C GLY A 170 -2.66 0.42 5.23
N LYS A 171 -1.98 0.32 4.09
CA LYS A 171 -1.04 1.32 3.58
C LYS A 171 -1.74 2.43 2.81
N VAL A 172 -1.10 3.58 2.73
CA VAL A 172 -1.53 4.69 1.88
C VAL A 172 -1.79 4.22 0.45
N SER A 173 -2.82 4.79 -0.16
CA SER A 173 -3.41 4.33 -1.41
C SER A 173 -2.89 5.05 -2.64
N CYS A 174 -2.21 6.18 -2.52
CA CYS A 174 -1.66 6.95 -3.66
C CYS A 174 -0.48 7.83 -3.23
N VAL A 175 0.31 8.33 -4.19
CA VAL A 175 1.50 9.17 -3.93
C VAL A 175 1.13 10.42 -3.13
N ALA A 176 -0.03 11.03 -3.40
CA ALA A 176 -0.51 12.18 -2.64
C ALA A 176 -0.74 11.85 -1.16
N GLN A 177 -1.16 10.62 -0.82
CA GLN A 177 -1.26 10.18 0.57
C GLN A 177 0.11 9.93 1.20
N GLU A 178 1.08 9.40 0.44
CA GLU A 178 2.48 9.28 0.90
C GLU A 178 3.08 10.64 1.22
N LEU A 179 2.91 11.61 0.33
CA LEU A 179 3.35 12.98 0.54
C LEU A 179 2.64 13.63 1.74
N ALA A 180 1.33 13.46 1.88
CA ALA A 180 0.61 13.95 3.04
C ALA A 180 1.12 13.30 4.34
N LEU A 181 1.36 11.99 4.34
CA LEU A 181 1.90 11.28 5.49
C LEU A 181 3.32 11.75 5.81
N HIS A 182 4.18 11.97 4.81
CA HIS A 182 5.50 12.57 4.98
C HIS A 182 5.42 13.92 5.72
N LEU A 183 4.51 14.80 5.30
CA LEU A 183 4.29 16.07 6.01
C LEU A 183 3.79 15.87 7.45
N VAL A 184 2.92 14.88 7.69
CA VAL A 184 2.51 14.49 9.05
C VAL A 184 3.71 14.07 9.89
N LEU A 185 4.66 13.29 9.35
CA LEU A 185 5.87 12.91 10.07
C LEU A 185 6.72 14.12 10.46
N ASN A 186 6.81 15.15 9.60
CA ASN A 186 7.50 16.39 9.95
C ASN A 186 6.82 17.11 11.13
N ARG A 187 5.48 17.10 11.19
CA ARG A 187 4.75 17.63 12.37
C ARG A 187 4.99 16.77 13.61
N VAL A 188 5.09 15.45 13.46
CA VAL A 188 5.42 14.55 14.59
C VAL A 188 6.81 14.83 15.16
N GLU A 189 7.80 15.19 14.35
CA GLU A 189 9.09 15.67 14.88
C GLU A 189 8.95 16.91 15.73
N VAL A 190 8.20 17.90 15.24
CA VAL A 190 7.94 19.13 15.99
C VAL A 190 7.27 18.81 17.32
N LEU A 191 6.31 17.89 17.34
CA LEU A 191 5.65 17.43 18.56
C LEU A 191 6.60 16.66 19.49
N ASN A 192 7.47 15.82 18.94
CA ASN A 192 8.48 15.07 19.68
C ASN A 192 9.42 16.01 20.43
N ASP A 193 9.88 17.07 19.76
CA ASP A 193 10.73 18.10 20.35
C ASP A 193 9.97 18.99 21.35
N LEU A 194 8.75 19.41 21.00
CA LEU A 194 7.94 20.32 21.82
C LEU A 194 7.50 19.71 23.15
N TYR A 195 7.11 18.44 23.13
CA TYR A 195 6.60 17.72 24.31
C TYR A 195 7.61 16.77 24.93
N GLU A 196 8.85 16.74 24.42
CA GLU A 196 9.90 15.83 24.86
C GLU A 196 9.39 14.37 24.89
N LEU A 197 8.75 13.93 23.81
CA LEU A 197 8.07 12.64 23.75
C LEU A 197 9.04 11.46 23.91
N ASN A 198 10.33 11.68 23.60
CA ASN A 198 11.38 10.66 23.60
C ASN A 198 10.95 9.44 22.77
N LEU A 199 10.43 9.69 21.56
CA LEU A 199 10.21 8.62 20.59
C LEU A 199 11.52 7.88 20.34
N GLU A 200 11.45 6.57 20.12
CA GLU A 200 12.65 5.75 19.92
C GLU A 200 13.38 6.11 18.63
N ASP A 201 14.71 5.95 18.64
CA ASP A 201 15.49 5.93 17.40
C ASP A 201 14.90 4.83 16.49
N GLY A 202 14.49 5.17 15.27
CA GLY A 202 13.81 4.23 14.38
C GLY A 202 12.27 4.39 14.29
N TRP A 203 11.67 5.34 15.02
CA TRP A 203 10.19 5.48 15.01
C TRP A 203 9.64 5.83 13.62
N ARG A 204 10.41 6.55 12.79
CA ARG A 204 9.99 6.88 11.42
C ARG A 204 9.98 5.66 10.53
N GLU A 205 11.02 4.86 10.63
CA GLU A 205 11.20 3.60 9.92
C GLU A 205 10.04 2.66 10.25
N ALA A 206 9.63 2.60 11.52
CA ALA A 206 8.42 1.86 11.90
C ALA A 206 7.17 2.38 11.17
N VAL A 207 7.01 3.70 11.04
CA VAL A 207 5.89 4.28 10.29
C VAL A 207 5.99 4.00 8.79
N TYR A 208 7.19 4.06 8.21
CA TYR A 208 7.44 3.72 6.81
C TYR A 208 7.02 2.29 6.49
N GLU A 209 7.53 1.33 7.26
CA GLU A 209 7.22 -0.09 7.06
C GLU A 209 5.72 -0.38 7.16
N ILE A 210 5.03 0.26 8.11
CA ILE A 210 3.62 -0.02 8.40
C ILE A 210 2.66 0.72 7.47
N LEU A 211 2.93 1.98 7.13
CA LEU A 211 1.94 2.86 6.50
C LEU A 211 2.27 3.26 5.05
N PHE A 212 3.54 3.27 4.64
CA PHE A 212 3.90 3.65 3.26
C PHE A 212 3.80 2.46 2.32
N TYR A 213 3.54 2.73 1.04
CA TYR A 213 3.52 1.66 0.05
C TYR A 213 4.95 1.23 -0.28
N ASP A 214 5.77 2.21 -0.64
CA ASP A 214 7.19 2.09 -0.90
C ASP A 214 7.92 3.43 -0.57
N ASP A 215 9.20 3.52 -0.91
CA ASP A 215 10.03 4.70 -0.71
C ASP A 215 10.26 5.51 -2.00
N ASP A 216 9.53 5.21 -3.09
CA ASP A 216 9.78 5.84 -4.40
C ASP A 216 9.49 7.35 -4.35
N TYR A 217 8.51 7.76 -3.54
CA TYR A 217 8.14 9.17 -3.37
C TYR A 217 9.31 10.02 -2.84
N VAL A 218 10.27 9.42 -2.12
CA VAL A 218 11.45 10.12 -1.59
C VAL A 218 12.30 10.69 -2.73
N MET A 219 12.32 10.01 -3.89
CA MET A 219 13.09 10.46 -5.05
C MET A 219 12.57 11.79 -5.62
N LEU A 220 11.30 12.14 -5.38
CA LEU A 220 10.71 13.42 -5.80
C LEU A 220 11.36 14.62 -5.09
N PHE A 221 12.02 14.40 -3.94
CA PHE A 221 12.72 15.44 -3.19
C PHE A 221 14.19 15.60 -3.60
N ASP A 222 14.78 14.61 -4.27
CA ASP A 222 16.17 14.65 -4.71
C ASP A 222 16.30 15.31 -6.08
N ARG A 223 16.79 16.55 -6.10
CA ARG A 223 17.05 17.31 -7.35
C ARG A 223 18.01 16.62 -8.31
N SER A 224 18.84 15.70 -7.83
CA SER A 224 19.74 14.94 -8.71
C SER A 224 19.01 13.84 -9.50
N MET A 225 17.80 13.49 -9.06
CA MET A 225 16.90 12.54 -9.70
C MET A 225 15.82 13.22 -10.54
N ASP A 226 15.77 14.56 -10.59
CA ASP A 226 14.85 15.31 -11.44
C ASP A 226 14.89 14.78 -12.91
N GLY A 227 13.79 14.18 -13.33
CA GLY A 227 13.48 13.70 -14.67
C GLY A 227 13.12 12.22 -14.67
N PHE A 228 13.32 11.53 -13.54
CA PHE A 228 13.09 10.09 -13.44
C PHE A 228 11.63 9.69 -13.65
N GLU A 229 10.68 10.53 -13.21
CA GLU A 229 9.26 10.26 -13.35
C GLU A 229 8.78 10.35 -14.81
N ASP A 230 9.54 11.03 -15.67
CA ASP A 230 9.25 11.13 -17.11
C ASP A 230 9.80 9.91 -17.88
N ASP A 231 10.59 9.04 -17.25
CA ASP A 231 11.17 7.84 -17.87
C ASP A 231 10.29 6.61 -17.67
N ALA A 232 9.32 6.43 -18.57
CA ALA A 232 8.42 5.26 -18.56
C ALA A 232 9.16 3.91 -18.65
N ALA A 233 10.35 3.89 -19.26
CA ALA A 233 11.14 2.65 -19.36
C ALA A 233 11.80 2.31 -18.02
N LEU A 234 12.23 3.32 -17.26
CA LEU A 234 12.72 3.15 -15.90
C LEU A 234 11.61 2.60 -15.01
N VAL A 235 10.44 3.26 -14.97
CA VAL A 235 9.26 2.85 -14.18
C VAL A 235 8.89 1.39 -14.47
N SER A 236 8.79 1.02 -15.76
CA SER A 236 8.45 -0.34 -16.15
C SER A 236 9.52 -1.38 -15.80
N LEU A 237 10.80 -1.01 -15.78
CA LEU A 237 11.90 -1.94 -15.52
C LEU A 237 12.13 -2.18 -14.02
N THR A 238 11.91 -1.15 -13.20
CA THR A 238 12.11 -1.20 -11.74
C THR A 238 10.87 -1.64 -10.99
N GLY A 239 9.69 -1.60 -11.64
CA GLY A 239 8.41 -1.81 -10.95
C GLY A 239 8.04 -0.64 -10.04
N MET A 240 8.66 0.52 -10.24
CA MET A 240 8.37 1.73 -9.48
C MET A 240 6.94 2.18 -9.73
N THR A 241 6.40 2.87 -8.73
CA THR A 241 5.14 3.57 -8.86
C THR A 241 5.26 4.73 -9.87
N ASP A 242 4.18 5.03 -10.61
CA ASP A 242 4.17 6.18 -11.52
C ASP A 242 4.19 7.49 -10.74
N MET A 243 5.32 8.18 -10.80
CA MET A 243 5.62 9.37 -9.99
C MET A 243 5.26 10.69 -10.68
N ARG A 244 4.66 10.65 -11.89
CA ARG A 244 4.21 11.86 -12.57
C ARG A 244 3.07 12.53 -11.82
N LEU A 245 3.05 13.85 -11.85
CA LEU A 245 2.11 14.66 -11.06
C LEU A 245 0.64 14.31 -11.32
N GLU A 246 0.29 14.01 -12.57
CA GLU A 246 -1.06 13.60 -12.97
C GLU A 246 -1.53 12.31 -12.28
N HIS A 247 -0.60 11.44 -11.87
CA HIS A 247 -0.88 10.15 -11.23
C HIS A 247 -0.82 10.21 -9.71
N TRP A 248 -0.45 11.34 -9.09
CA TRP A 248 -0.30 11.40 -7.63
C TRP A 248 -1.57 11.07 -6.85
N PHE A 249 -2.74 11.32 -7.45
CA PHE A 249 -4.03 11.04 -6.82
C PHE A 249 -4.67 9.73 -7.31
N THR A 250 -3.98 8.99 -8.17
CA THR A 250 -4.43 7.70 -8.68
C THR A 250 -4.12 6.61 -7.65
N PRO A 251 -5.08 5.71 -7.34
CA PRO A 251 -4.81 4.60 -6.45
C PRO A 251 -3.69 3.69 -6.97
N PHE A 252 -2.78 3.23 -6.11
CA PHE A 252 -1.71 2.28 -6.42
C PHE A 252 -2.24 0.92 -6.88
N ASN A 253 -3.40 0.53 -6.36
CA ASN A 253 -4.05 -0.72 -6.73
C ASN A 253 -5.54 -0.48 -7.06
N PRO A 254 -6.15 -1.30 -7.94
CA PRO A 254 -7.55 -1.12 -8.35
C PRO A 254 -8.60 -1.32 -7.25
N MET A 255 -8.23 -1.92 -6.12
CA MET A 255 -9.11 -2.14 -4.96
C MET A 255 -9.05 -0.97 -3.97
N ALA A 256 -7.97 -0.20 -3.99
CA ALA A 256 -7.83 1.01 -3.21
C ALA A 256 -8.74 2.10 -3.78
N THR A 257 -9.23 2.96 -2.88
CA THR A 257 -10.13 4.05 -3.24
C THR A 257 -9.55 5.35 -2.70
N VAL A 258 -9.54 6.36 -3.56
CA VAL A 258 -9.25 7.74 -3.18
C VAL A 258 -10.57 8.51 -3.19
N ASN A 259 -10.69 9.56 -2.38
CA ASN A 259 -11.91 10.34 -2.33
C ASN A 259 -12.30 10.88 -3.72
N PRO A 260 -13.60 10.84 -4.08
CA PRO A 260 -14.05 11.27 -5.40
C PRO A 260 -13.63 12.68 -5.80
N TYR A 261 -13.46 13.59 -4.82
CA TYR A 261 -12.99 14.94 -5.11
C TYR A 261 -11.50 14.97 -5.49
N ALA A 262 -10.69 14.12 -4.87
CA ALA A 262 -9.27 14.00 -5.15
C ALA A 262 -8.99 13.20 -6.43
N ALA A 263 -9.84 12.21 -6.77
CA ALA A 263 -9.71 11.40 -7.99
C ALA A 263 -9.83 12.22 -9.30
N GLY A 264 -10.37 13.44 -9.24
CA GLY A 264 -10.60 14.30 -10.42
C GLY A 264 -11.79 13.83 -11.26
N GLU A 265 -12.07 14.55 -12.36
CA GLU A 265 -12.90 13.96 -13.42
C GLU A 265 -12.10 12.81 -14.04
N PRO A 266 -12.72 11.65 -14.33
CA PRO A 266 -12.04 10.61 -15.08
C PRO A 266 -11.54 11.24 -16.37
N VAL A 267 -10.23 11.20 -16.62
CA VAL A 267 -9.64 11.70 -17.86
C VAL A 267 -10.36 11.00 -19.00
N THR A 268 -11.26 11.71 -19.68
CA THR A 268 -11.90 11.17 -20.86
C THR A 268 -10.85 11.19 -21.97
N PRO A 269 -10.71 10.13 -22.77
CA PRO A 269 -9.71 10.05 -23.85
C PRO A 269 -9.77 11.23 -24.85
N GLU A 270 -10.85 12.00 -24.84
CA GLU A 270 -11.06 13.15 -25.72
C GLU A 270 -10.30 14.43 -25.30
N ASP A 271 -9.79 14.52 -24.07
CA ASP A 271 -9.10 15.72 -23.56
C ASP A 271 -7.56 15.67 -23.70
N GLU A 272 -6.98 14.56 -24.18
CA GLU A 272 -5.57 14.47 -24.57
C GLU A 272 -5.34 15.09 -25.97
N GLY A 273 -5.51 16.40 -26.06
CA GLY A 273 -5.19 17.15 -27.27
C GLY A 273 -3.68 17.20 -27.56
N ASP A 274 -3.28 16.70 -28.73
CA ASP A 274 -2.04 16.99 -29.48
C ASP A 274 -0.70 16.48 -28.89
N SER A 275 -0.66 15.29 -28.29
CA SER A 275 0.59 14.51 -28.17
C SER A 275 0.65 13.43 -29.25
N ASP A 276 1.21 13.77 -30.40
CA ASP A 276 1.48 12.86 -31.55
C ASP A 276 2.51 11.74 -31.24
N ILE A 277 2.80 11.47 -29.96
CA ILE A 277 3.76 10.45 -29.54
C ILE A 277 3.18 9.76 -28.29
N VAL A 278 3.07 8.43 -28.40
CA VAL A 278 2.61 7.45 -27.40
C VAL A 278 1.10 7.16 -27.33
N GLU A 279 0.49 6.82 -28.48
CA GLU A 279 -0.73 5.99 -28.53
C GLU A 279 -0.34 4.57 -29.02
N GLU A 280 0.13 3.71 -28.11
CA GLU A 280 0.14 2.26 -28.39
C GLU A 280 -0.05 1.37 -27.16
N LEU A 281 -0.05 1.89 -25.93
CA LEU A 281 -0.25 1.05 -24.75
C LEU A 281 -1.09 1.78 -23.71
N LEU A 282 -2.24 1.17 -23.39
CA LEU A 282 -3.09 1.41 -22.22
C LEU A 282 -4.12 2.54 -22.38
N TYR A 283 -5.20 2.28 -23.12
CA TYR A 283 -6.61 2.50 -22.70
C TYR A 283 -7.54 2.04 -23.84
N GLU A 284 -7.67 0.72 -24.03
CA GLU A 284 -8.84 0.19 -24.75
C GLU A 284 -10.05 0.29 -23.82
N GLU A 285 -10.80 1.38 -23.96
CA GLU A 285 -12.22 1.36 -23.69
C GLU A 285 -12.80 0.21 -24.55
N THR A 286 -13.45 -0.74 -23.89
CA THR A 286 -14.02 -1.99 -24.41
C THR A 286 -14.84 -1.85 -25.71
N SER A 287 -14.14 -1.70 -26.82
CA SER A 287 -14.55 -2.11 -28.16
C SER A 287 -13.67 -3.32 -28.49
N TRP A 288 -14.12 -4.49 -28.05
CA TRP A 288 -13.49 -5.81 -28.20
C TRP A 288 -13.43 -6.27 -29.67
N ALA A 289 -12.76 -5.50 -30.54
CA ALA A 289 -12.71 -5.75 -31.97
C ALA A 289 -11.34 -5.40 -32.58
N THR A 290 -10.24 -5.63 -31.85
CA THR A 290 -8.89 -5.61 -32.40
C THR A 290 -8.43 -7.05 -32.67
N ASP A 291 -7.79 -7.27 -33.83
CA ASP A 291 -7.36 -8.61 -34.32
C ASP A 291 -6.19 -9.22 -33.51
N GLU A 292 -6.00 -8.79 -32.26
CA GLU A 292 -4.84 -9.12 -31.45
C GLU A 292 -5.06 -10.40 -30.63
N THR A 293 -4.07 -11.29 -30.70
CA THR A 293 -4.08 -12.54 -29.94
C THR A 293 -3.55 -12.24 -28.54
N THR A 294 -4.40 -12.35 -27.51
CA THR A 294 -3.95 -12.14 -26.13
C THR A 294 -3.38 -13.44 -25.57
N LYS A 295 -2.16 -13.39 -25.04
CA LYS A 295 -1.51 -14.50 -24.33
C LYS A 295 -1.70 -14.31 -22.83
N ALA A 296 -2.24 -15.32 -22.14
CA ALA A 296 -2.39 -15.31 -20.69
C ALA A 296 -1.66 -16.52 -20.07
N LEU A 297 -0.89 -16.28 -19.00
CA LEU A 297 -0.22 -17.34 -18.24
C LEU A 297 -1.12 -17.82 -17.09
N TRP A 298 -1.13 -19.12 -16.86
CA TRP A 298 -1.97 -19.78 -15.85
C TRP A 298 -1.26 -20.93 -15.16
N LEU A 299 -1.46 -21.08 -13.85
CA LEU A 299 -1.02 -22.24 -13.11
C LEU A 299 -2.14 -23.28 -13.05
N ILE A 300 -1.89 -24.49 -13.52
CA ILE A 300 -2.86 -25.60 -13.60
C ILE A 300 -2.32 -26.82 -12.83
N ARG A 301 -3.19 -27.53 -12.13
CA ARG A 301 -2.79 -28.76 -11.42
C ARG A 301 -2.43 -29.88 -12.41
N PRO A 302 -1.39 -30.69 -12.14
CA PRO A 302 -1.01 -31.83 -12.98
C PRO A 302 -2.17 -32.79 -13.31
N ASP A 303 -3.07 -33.03 -12.35
CA ASP A 303 -4.22 -33.93 -12.52
C ASP A 303 -5.26 -33.40 -13.51
N ASP A 304 -5.30 -32.08 -13.74
CA ASP A 304 -6.26 -31.44 -14.65
C ASP A 304 -5.72 -31.24 -16.07
N VAL A 305 -4.44 -31.54 -16.32
CA VAL A 305 -3.81 -31.36 -17.65
C VAL A 305 -4.49 -32.21 -18.71
N GLU A 306 -4.88 -33.44 -18.37
CA GLU A 306 -5.56 -34.31 -19.33
C GLU A 306 -6.98 -33.83 -19.61
N THR A 307 -7.67 -33.30 -18.59
CA THR A 307 -8.96 -32.60 -18.76
C THR A 307 -8.80 -31.41 -19.71
N LEU A 308 -7.76 -30.59 -19.51
CA LEU A 308 -7.47 -29.45 -20.38
C LEU A 308 -7.22 -29.87 -21.83
N ARG A 309 -6.49 -30.96 -22.05
CA ARG A 309 -6.17 -31.49 -23.40
C ARG A 309 -7.40 -32.00 -24.17
N VAL A 310 -8.42 -32.50 -23.46
CA VAL A 310 -9.64 -33.01 -24.09
C VAL A 310 -10.71 -31.94 -24.28
N ILE A 311 -10.54 -30.75 -23.68
CA ILE A 311 -11.44 -29.62 -23.92
C ILE A 311 -11.27 -29.17 -25.39
N HIS A 312 -12.34 -29.33 -26.17
CA HIS A 312 -12.38 -28.81 -27.52
C HIS A 312 -12.31 -27.27 -27.47
N PRO A 313 -11.52 -26.60 -28.32
CA PRO A 313 -11.40 -25.14 -28.32
C PRO A 313 -12.77 -24.44 -28.38
N GLU A 314 -13.70 -24.95 -29.19
CA GLU A 314 -15.06 -24.41 -29.30
C GLU A 314 -15.84 -24.45 -27.97
N ASN A 315 -15.67 -25.50 -27.16
CA ASN A 315 -16.32 -25.60 -25.85
C ASN A 315 -15.71 -24.61 -24.87
N PHE A 316 -14.38 -24.41 -24.93
CA PHE A 316 -13.70 -23.41 -24.12
C PHE A 316 -14.17 -22.00 -24.47
N HIS A 317 -14.15 -21.63 -25.76
CA HIS A 317 -14.64 -20.33 -26.21
C HIS A 317 -16.12 -20.09 -25.87
N ALA A 318 -16.98 -21.10 -26.03
CA ALA A 318 -18.39 -20.99 -25.67
C ALA A 318 -18.56 -20.75 -24.16
N THR A 319 -17.75 -21.41 -23.32
CA THR A 319 -17.79 -21.25 -21.86
C THR A 319 -17.28 -19.87 -21.44
N VAL A 320 -16.18 -19.39 -22.02
CA VAL A 320 -15.63 -18.04 -21.79
C VAL A 320 -16.67 -16.98 -22.16
N HIS A 321 -17.29 -17.12 -23.34
CA HIS A 321 -18.33 -16.20 -23.80
C HIS A 321 -19.55 -16.21 -22.86
N GLU A 322 -20.04 -17.38 -22.46
CA GLU A 322 -21.16 -17.50 -21.50
C GLU A 322 -20.84 -16.80 -20.17
N VAL A 323 -19.66 -17.04 -19.58
CA VAL A 323 -19.24 -16.41 -18.32
C VAL A 323 -19.14 -14.89 -18.47
N SER A 324 -18.57 -14.39 -19.58
CA SER A 324 -18.46 -12.94 -19.83
C SER A 324 -19.83 -12.26 -19.96
N GLN A 325 -20.82 -12.95 -20.54
CA GLN A 325 -22.18 -12.42 -20.67
C GLN A 325 -22.92 -12.40 -19.33
N ASP A 326 -22.75 -13.44 -18.52
CA ASP A 326 -23.39 -13.55 -17.21
C ASP A 326 -22.76 -12.59 -16.18
N HIS A 327 -21.49 -12.23 -16.37
CA HIS A 327 -20.71 -11.42 -15.44
C HIS A 327 -19.88 -10.34 -16.17
N PRO A 328 -20.52 -9.27 -16.69
CA PRO A 328 -19.86 -8.28 -17.56
C PRO A 328 -18.83 -7.38 -16.86
N PHE A 329 -18.71 -7.47 -15.54
CA PHE A 329 -17.80 -6.69 -14.70
C PHE A 329 -16.54 -7.45 -14.27
N LEU A 330 -16.40 -8.72 -14.67
CA LEU A 330 -15.22 -9.52 -14.35
C LEU A 330 -14.04 -9.16 -15.27
N THR A 331 -12.82 -9.19 -14.73
CA THR A 331 -11.60 -9.07 -15.53
C THR A 331 -11.43 -10.29 -16.44
N LEU A 332 -10.61 -10.21 -17.50
CA LEU A 332 -10.30 -11.37 -18.35
C LEU A 332 -9.73 -12.53 -17.51
N GLY A 333 -8.89 -12.21 -16.52
CA GLY A 333 -8.37 -13.19 -15.56
C GLY A 333 -9.51 -13.94 -14.87
N ASP A 334 -10.47 -13.21 -14.30
CA ASP A 334 -11.60 -13.78 -13.59
C ASP A 334 -12.52 -14.60 -14.50
N VAL A 335 -12.79 -14.11 -15.72
CA VAL A 335 -13.60 -14.81 -16.72
C VAL A 335 -12.94 -16.14 -17.11
N LEU A 336 -11.63 -16.16 -17.36
CA LEU A 336 -10.89 -17.37 -17.70
C LEU A 336 -10.84 -18.34 -16.53
N HIS A 337 -10.61 -17.85 -15.31
CA HIS A 337 -10.62 -18.68 -14.11
C HIS A 337 -11.99 -19.34 -13.91
N ALA A 338 -13.07 -18.58 -14.03
CA ALA A 338 -14.43 -19.10 -13.94
C ALA A 338 -14.77 -20.09 -15.07
N ALA A 339 -14.32 -19.83 -16.30
CA ALA A 339 -14.51 -20.74 -17.43
C ALA A 339 -13.77 -22.07 -17.26
N LEU A 340 -12.49 -22.03 -16.85
CA LEU A 340 -11.69 -23.21 -16.54
C LEU A 340 -12.34 -24.03 -15.41
N ARG A 341 -12.78 -23.35 -14.35
CA ARG A 341 -13.50 -23.99 -13.24
C ARG A 341 -14.79 -24.66 -13.69
N LYS A 342 -15.57 -24.02 -14.58
CA LYS A 342 -16.80 -24.58 -15.14
C LYS A 342 -16.54 -25.82 -16.01
N LEU A 343 -15.35 -25.92 -16.59
CA LEU A 343 -14.87 -27.08 -17.35
C LEU A 343 -14.18 -28.14 -16.47
N GLY A 344 -14.14 -27.95 -15.15
CA GLY A 344 -13.54 -28.89 -14.21
C GLY A 344 -12.01 -28.82 -14.13
N VAL A 345 -11.41 -27.72 -14.58
CA VAL A 345 -9.96 -27.45 -14.48
C VAL A 345 -9.70 -26.53 -13.29
N HIS A 346 -8.86 -26.96 -12.35
CA HIS A 346 -8.42 -26.12 -11.25
C HIS A 346 -7.24 -25.26 -11.71
N SER A 347 -7.44 -23.95 -11.73
CA SER A 347 -6.42 -22.97 -12.11
C SER A 347 -6.19 -21.95 -10.99
N LYS A 348 -5.06 -21.25 -11.05
CA LYS A 348 -4.84 -20.00 -10.30
C LYS A 348 -4.04 -19.03 -11.16
N ALA A 349 -4.22 -17.74 -10.91
CA ALA A 349 -3.38 -16.72 -11.53
C ALA A 349 -1.91 -16.95 -11.12
N PRO A 350 -0.95 -16.74 -12.03
CA PRO A 350 0.46 -16.70 -11.66
C PRO A 350 0.70 -15.53 -10.69
N PRO A 351 1.73 -15.59 -9.83
CA PRO A 351 2.15 -14.43 -9.05
C PRO A 351 2.47 -13.25 -9.97
N ALA A 352 2.27 -12.02 -9.46
CA ALA A 352 2.43 -10.79 -10.24
C ALA A 352 3.86 -10.56 -10.75
N GLU A 353 4.86 -11.17 -10.11
CA GLU A 353 6.26 -11.10 -10.52
C GLU A 353 6.68 -12.30 -11.38
N PRO A 354 7.47 -12.09 -12.46
CA PRO A 354 7.96 -13.16 -13.31
C PRO A 354 8.90 -14.12 -12.53
N PRO A 355 8.87 -15.44 -12.81
CA PRO A 355 9.42 -16.42 -11.90
C PRO A 355 10.95 -16.51 -12.01
N HIS A 356 11.67 -15.86 -11.10
CA HIS A 356 12.95 -16.40 -10.62
C HIS A 356 12.75 -17.47 -9.53
N THR A 357 11.54 -17.58 -8.99
CA THR A 357 11.13 -18.52 -7.95
C THR A 357 10.57 -19.80 -8.58
N PRO A 358 10.95 -21.01 -8.13
CA PRO A 358 10.35 -22.24 -8.61
C PRO A 358 8.84 -22.24 -8.37
N VAL A 359 8.06 -22.53 -9.42
CA VAL A 359 6.61 -22.74 -9.32
C VAL A 359 6.33 -23.70 -8.16
N GLU A 360 5.39 -23.34 -7.29
CA GLU A 360 4.98 -24.17 -6.15
C GLU A 360 4.88 -25.66 -6.54
N PRO A 361 5.44 -26.58 -5.73
CA PRO A 361 5.33 -28.01 -5.99
C PRO A 361 3.88 -28.43 -6.22
N GLY A 362 3.60 -28.99 -7.40
CA GLY A 362 2.24 -29.43 -7.75
C GLY A 362 1.44 -28.49 -8.64
N TRP A 363 2.06 -27.46 -9.24
CA TRP A 363 1.46 -26.62 -10.28
C TRP A 363 2.32 -26.58 -11.55
N LEU A 364 1.66 -26.44 -12.70
CA LEU A 364 2.29 -26.33 -14.01
C LEU A 364 1.88 -25.01 -14.66
N LEU A 365 2.84 -24.27 -15.20
CA LEU A 365 2.59 -23.03 -15.93
C LEU A 365 2.19 -23.34 -17.37
N PHE A 366 1.04 -22.82 -17.79
CA PHE A 366 0.50 -22.90 -19.13
C PHE A 366 0.32 -21.51 -19.72
N GLU A 367 0.64 -21.35 -20.99
CA GLU A 367 0.29 -20.18 -21.79
C GLU A 367 -0.95 -20.51 -22.61
N ILE A 368 -2.01 -19.70 -22.45
CA ILE A 368 -3.26 -19.83 -23.19
C ILE A 368 -3.33 -18.66 -24.16
N GLU A 369 -3.37 -18.97 -25.45
CA GLU A 369 -3.63 -18.00 -26.52
C GLU A 369 -5.14 -17.86 -26.72
N LEU A 370 -5.63 -16.63 -26.60
CA LEU A 370 -7.03 -16.29 -26.84
C LEU A 370 -7.12 -15.46 -28.11
N THR A 371 -7.82 -16.00 -29.10
CA THR A 371 -8.25 -15.25 -30.28
C THR A 371 -9.70 -14.86 -30.09
N ASP A 372 -10.05 -13.61 -30.43
CA ASP A 372 -11.41 -13.06 -30.30
C ASP A 372 -12.47 -14.00 -30.92
N PRO A 373 -13.38 -14.60 -30.12
CA PRO A 373 -14.44 -15.44 -30.64
C PRO A 373 -15.54 -14.64 -31.38
N ALA A 374 -15.62 -13.31 -31.24
CA ALA A 374 -16.67 -12.50 -31.85
C ALA A 374 -16.58 -12.41 -33.39
N ARG A 375 -15.39 -12.57 -33.99
CA ARG A 375 -15.21 -12.59 -35.46
C ARG A 375 -15.39 -13.95 -36.14
N SER A 376 -15.44 -15.06 -35.39
CA SER A 376 -15.64 -16.41 -35.96
C SER A 376 -17.01 -16.65 -36.61
N ARG A 377 -17.94 -15.68 -36.53
CA ARG A 377 -19.26 -15.70 -37.17
C ARG A 377 -19.36 -14.93 -38.49
N GLN A 378 -18.27 -14.38 -39.02
CA GLN A 378 -18.27 -13.65 -40.30
C GLN A 378 -17.38 -14.26 -41.41
N LEU A 379 -17.01 -15.55 -41.32
CA LEU A 379 -16.45 -16.33 -42.42
C LEU A 379 -17.32 -17.53 -42.79
#